data_AF-B2CFJ7-F1
#
_entry.id   AF-B2CFJ7-F1
#
_cell.length_a   1.000
_cell.length_b   1.000
_cell.length_c   1.000
_cell.angle_alpha   90.00
_cell.angle_beta   90.00
_cell.angle_gamma   90.00
#
_symmetry.space_group_name_H-M   'P 1'
#
loop_
_entity.id
_entity.type
_entity.pdbx_description
1 polymer ?
#
loop_
_entity_poly.entity_id
_entity_poly.type
_entity_poly.pdbx_seq_one_letter_code
_entity_poly.pdbx_strand_id
1 'polypeptide(L)' 'VIFGSSGKMHEYCSPSTTLIDVLDRYQKQSGKRLWDAKHENLSNELDRIKKENDRMQVELRHLKGEDIT' A
#
# COMPACT_ATOMS: atom_id res chain seq x y z
N VAL A 1 -7.28 -17.44 -8.83
CA VAL A 1 -8.04 -17.43 -10.09
C VAL A 1 -8.36 -18.86 -10.45
N ILE A 2 -9.60 -19.19 -10.86
CA ILE A 2 -9.98 -20.54 -11.28
C ILE A 2 -10.36 -20.48 -12.77
N PHE A 3 -9.81 -21.40 -13.57
CA PHE A 3 -10.22 -21.56 -14.97
C PHE A 3 -11.20 -22.72 -15.06
N GLY A 4 -12.40 -22.45 -15.57
CA GLY A 4 -13.39 -23.49 -15.85
C GLY A 4 -13.00 -24.30 -17.10
N SER A 5 -13.67 -25.43 -17.33
CA SER A 5 -13.48 -26.26 -18.53
C SER A 5 -13.71 -25.52 -19.85
N SER A 6 -14.49 -24.43 -19.82
CA SER A 6 -14.71 -23.52 -20.95
C SER A 6 -13.57 -22.54 -21.21
N GLY A 7 -12.50 -22.57 -20.40
CA GLY A 7 -11.40 -21.60 -20.44
C GLY A 7 -11.75 -20.23 -19.84
N LYS A 8 -12.99 -20.03 -19.38
CA LYS A 8 -13.42 -18.79 -18.74
C LYS A 8 -12.77 -18.63 -17.37
N MET A 9 -12.34 -17.40 -17.09
CA MET A 9 -11.79 -17.02 -15.80
C MET A 9 -12.93 -16.77 -14.81
N HIS A 10 -12.86 -17.44 -13.67
CA HIS A 10 -13.74 -17.22 -12.54
C HIS A 10 -12.92 -16.65 -11.37
N GLU A 11 -13.53 -15.71 -10.65
CA GLU A 11 -12.99 -15.25 -9.38
C GLU A 11 -12.82 -16.44 -8.44
N TYR A 12 -11.69 -16.48 -7.73
CA TYR A 12 -11.49 -17.48 -6.71
C TYR A 12 -12.37 -17.14 -5.50
N CYS A 13 -13.50 -17.84 -5.39
CA CYS A 13 -14.39 -17.73 -4.25
C CYS A 13 -14.08 -18.87 -3.26
N SER A 14 -13.24 -18.60 -2.27
CA SER A 14 -13.27 -19.37 -1.02
C SER A 14 -14.21 -18.66 -0.05
N PRO A 15 -15.08 -19.36 0.69
CA PRO A 15 -15.96 -18.74 1.70
C PRO A 15 -15.22 -17.90 2.74
N SER A 16 -13.93 -18.17 2.94
CA SER A 16 -13.08 -17.50 3.94
C SER A 16 -12.03 -16.55 3.35
N THR A 17 -11.89 -16.46 2.03
CA THR A 17 -10.83 -15.62 1.41
C THR A 17 -11.21 -15.24 -0.02
N THR A 18 -11.20 -13.94 -0.30
CA THR A 18 -11.43 -13.40 -1.65
C THR A 18 -10.12 -13.37 -2.46
N LEU A 19 -10.23 -13.24 -3.78
CA LEU A 19 -9.05 -13.02 -4.64
C LEU A 19 -8.28 -11.77 -4.21
N ILE A 20 -8.98 -10.70 -3.82
CA ILE A 20 -8.39 -9.44 -3.35
C ILE A 20 -7.52 -9.69 -2.12
N ASP A 21 -8.03 -10.45 -1.13
CA ASP A 21 -7.27 -10.77 0.09
C ASP A 21 -6.01 -11.59 -0.21
N VAL A 22 -6.07 -12.52 -1.17
CA VAL A 22 -4.89 -13.30 -1.59
C VAL A 22 -3.85 -12.40 -2.24
N LEU A 23 -4.28 -11.48 -3.12
CA LEU A 23 -3.37 -10.56 -3.81
C LEU A 23 -2.74 -9.56 -2.83
N ASP A 24 -3.49 -9.06 -1.86
CA ASP A 24 -2.98 -8.19 -0.80
C ASP A 24 -1.93 -8.91 0.08
N ARG A 25 -2.20 -10.15 0.50
CA ARG A 25 -1.22 -10.98 1.23
C ARG A 25 0.04 -11.23 0.42
N TYR A 26 -0.10 -11.58 -0.87
CA TYR A 26 1.05 -11.77 -1.76
C TYR A 26 1.89 -10.51 -1.86
N GLN A 27 1.25 -9.35 -2.05
CA GLN A 27 1.95 -8.08 -2.14
C GLN A 27 2.72 -7.75 -0.83
N LYS A 28 2.09 -7.99 0.33
CA LYS A 28 2.71 -7.77 1.65
C LYS A 28 3.89 -8.72 1.92
N GLN A 29 3.79 -9.97 1.51
CA GLN A 29 4.81 -10.99 1.81
C GLN A 29 5.96 -11.03 0.79
N SER A 30 5.66 -10.83 -0.50
CA SER A 30 6.65 -10.98 -1.57
C SER A 30 7.51 -9.74 -1.78
N GLY A 31 7.08 -8.58 -1.27
CA GLY A 31 7.68 -7.27 -1.57
C GLY A 31 7.49 -6.82 -3.01
N LYS A 32 6.85 -7.63 -3.88
CA LYS A 32 6.52 -7.28 -5.26
C LYS A 32 5.16 -6.61 -5.27
N ARG A 33 5.11 -5.35 -5.70
CA ARG A 33 3.86 -4.63 -5.88
C ARG A 33 3.19 -5.09 -7.18
N LEU A 34 1.89 -5.32 -7.11
CA LEU A 34 1.04 -5.68 -8.26
C LEU A 34 0.39 -4.44 -8.88
N TRP A 35 0.90 -3.27 -8.55
CA TRP A 35 0.32 -1.99 -8.91
C TRP A 35 0.71 -1.58 -10.32
N ASP A 36 -0.18 -0.86 -10.98
CA ASP A 36 0.15 -0.18 -12.22
C ASP A 36 0.95 1.11 -11.93
N ALA A 37 1.51 1.70 -12.99
CA ALA A 37 2.32 2.91 -12.87
C ALA A 37 1.57 4.07 -12.18
N LYS A 38 0.24 4.15 -12.29
CA LYS A 38 -0.54 5.21 -11.64
C LYS A 38 -0.58 5.02 -10.12
N HIS A 39 -0.83 3.80 -9.65
CA HIS A 39 -0.85 3.48 -8.23
C HIS A 39 0.56 3.57 -7.61
N GLU A 40 1.60 3.16 -8.34
CA GLU A 40 2.99 3.36 -7.90
C GLU A 40 3.33 4.84 -7.73
N ASN A 41 3.02 5.67 -8.73
CA ASN A 41 3.25 7.10 -8.65
C ASN A 41 2.50 7.75 -7.48
N LEU A 42 1.24 7.37 -7.26
CA LEU A 42 0.44 7.89 -6.15
C LEU A 42 1.05 7.50 -4.79
N SER A 43 1.53 6.26 -4.64
CA SER A 43 2.20 5.84 -3.40
C SER A 43 3.50 6.57 -3.17
N ASN A 44 4.29 6.80 -4.22
CA ASN A 44 5.54 7.55 -4.11
C ASN A 44 5.28 9.01 -3.69
N GLU A 45 4.22 9.62 -4.24
CA GLU A 45 3.79 10.97 -3.86
C GLU A 45 3.34 11.03 -2.39
N LEU A 46 2.57 10.04 -1.95
CA LEU A 46 2.15 9.92 -0.55
C LEU A 46 3.36 9.80 0.39
N ASP A 47 4.35 8.99 0.03
CA ASP A 47 5.57 8.82 0.82
C ASP A 47 6.41 10.11 0.86
N ARG A 48 6.44 10.88 -0.23
CA ARG A 48 7.09 12.20 -0.26
C ARG A 48 6.41 13.18 0.70
N ILE A 49 5.09 13.29 0.61
CA ILE A 49 4.29 14.21 1.44
C ILE A 49 4.41 13.83 2.93
N LYS A 50 4.40 12.54 3.26
CA LYS A 50 4.62 12.07 4.65
C LYS A 50 5.98 12.51 5.19
N LYS A 51 7.06 12.30 4.43
CA LYS A 51 8.41 12.73 4.84
C LYS A 51 8.50 14.23 5.04
N GLU A 52 7.86 15.00 4.16
CA GLU A 52 7.83 16.46 4.27
C GLU A 52 7.05 16.90 5.51
N ASN A 53 5.89 16.30 5.77
CA ASN A 53 5.10 16.56 6.97
C ASN A 53 5.88 16.18 8.25
N ASP A 54 6.55 15.03 8.28
CA ASP A 54 7.37 14.62 9.43
C ASP A 54 8.48 15.64 9.72
N ARG A 55 9.12 16.17 8.66
CA ARG A 55 10.11 17.25 8.80
C ARG A 55 9.48 18.53 9.36
N MET A 56 8.33 18.94 8.84
CA MET A 56 7.62 20.14 9.34
C MET A 56 7.22 19.97 10.81
N GLN A 57 6.77 18.78 11.23
CA GLN A 57 6.47 18.48 12.63
C GLN A 57 7.70 18.60 13.52
N VAL A 58 8.88 18.16 13.06
CA VAL A 58 10.15 18.38 13.77
C VAL A 58 10.44 19.88 13.91
N GLU A 59 10.33 20.65 12.82
CA GLU A 59 10.58 22.10 12.86
C GLU A 59 9.60 22.84 13.80
N LEU A 60 8.33 22.43 13.83
CA LEU A 60 7.34 22.99 14.76
C LEU A 60 7.69 22.71 16.23
N ARG A 61 8.19 21.51 16.56
CA ARG A 61 8.62 21.16 17.93
C ARG A 61 9.80 22.02 18.38
N HIS A 62 10.80 22.18 17.51
CA HIS A 62 11.92 23.07 17.78
C HIS A 62 11.47 24.52 18.03
N LEU A 63 10.57 25.06 17.18
CA LEU A 63 10.06 26.43 17.32
C LEU A 63 9.25 26.65 18.61
N LYS A 64 8.54 25.62 19.08
CA LYS A 64 7.80 25.66 20.35
C LYS A 64 8.69 25.45 21.58
N GLY A 65 9.97 25.12 21.39
CA GLY A 65 10.88 24.83 22.48
C GLY A 65 10.60 23.49 23.17
N GLU A 66 9.93 22.56 22.49
CA GLU A 66 9.58 21.24 23.05
C GLU A 66 10.79 20.30 23.16
N ASP A 67 11.92 20.62 22.51
CA ASP A 67 13.17 19.85 22.53
C ASP A 67 14.21 20.36 23.56
N ILE A 68 13.85 21.33 24.41
CA ILE A 68 14.76 22.02 25.36
C ILE A 68 14.51 21.61 26.83
N THR A 69 13.72 20.56 27.06
CA THR A 69 13.43 19.94 28.38
C THR A 69 13.75 18.46 28.33
#